data_AF-A0A0C9SMI1-F1
#
_entry.id   AF-A0A0C9SMI1-F1
#
_cell.length_a   1.000
_cell.length_b   1.000
_cell.length_c   1.000
_cell.angle_alpha   90.00
_cell.angle_beta   90.00
_cell.angle_gamma   90.00
#
_symmetry.space_group_name_H-M   'P 1'
#
loop_
_entity.id
_entity.type
_entity.pdbx_description
1 polymer ?
#
loop_
_entity_poly.entity_id
_entity_poly.type
_entity_poly.pdbx_seq_one_letter_code
_entity_poly.pdbx_strand_id
1 'polypeptide(L)'
;MVKHLTGESALAFLLVHDPEEAQHLGLLIPLKSKHAGQEVDFELVSDFQAYLTVKTTSEDPLEQDITVKVSDIELDFKHTGGFDYPNEFPYPLLDCDHVEGTLYTIGEPPTAGGSFFNAQQFPQYPPVPGKVQGNSLAGRVLIDFWDGERITGVFKTNEENFVSGGTGEWLERE
;
A
#
# COMPACT_ATOMS: atom_id res chain seq x y z
N MET A 1 -9.21 -23.03 -17.21
CA MET A 1 -8.96 -21.71 -17.81
C MET A 1 -8.66 -20.78 -16.66
N VAL A 2 -7.41 -20.29 -16.58
CA VAL A 2 -7.01 -19.37 -15.51
C VAL A 2 -7.61 -18.00 -15.82
N LYS A 3 -8.19 -17.33 -14.80
CA LYS A 3 -8.79 -16.01 -14.97
C LYS A 3 -7.84 -14.96 -14.42
N HIS A 4 -7.40 -14.04 -15.29
CA HIS A 4 -6.66 -12.85 -14.88
C HIS A 4 -7.64 -11.78 -14.41
N LEU A 5 -7.30 -11.12 -13.31
CA LEU A 5 -8.02 -9.92 -12.89
C LEU A 5 -7.66 -8.75 -13.82
N THR A 6 -8.61 -7.85 -14.06
CA THR A 6 -8.29 -6.53 -14.64
C THR A 6 -7.40 -5.75 -13.67
N GLY A 7 -6.68 -4.71 -14.13
CA GLY A 7 -5.84 -3.90 -13.25
C GLY A 7 -6.61 -3.36 -12.03
N GLU A 8 -7.79 -2.80 -12.25
CA GLU A 8 -8.66 -2.29 -11.17
C GLU A 8 -9.12 -3.38 -10.20
N SER A 9 -9.52 -4.54 -10.72
CA SER A 9 -9.91 -5.67 -9.89
C SER A 9 -8.74 -6.22 -9.09
N ALA A 10 -7.53 -6.17 -9.66
CA ALA A 10 -6.31 -6.56 -8.99
C ALA A 10 -5.95 -5.58 -7.85
N LEU A 11 -6.00 -4.27 -8.07
CA LEU A 11 -5.78 -3.30 -6.98
C LEU A 11 -6.83 -3.46 -5.87
N ALA A 12 -8.11 -3.62 -6.22
CA ALA A 12 -9.17 -3.87 -5.25
C ALA A 12 -8.94 -5.17 -4.45
N PHE A 13 -8.45 -6.22 -5.11
CA PHE A 13 -8.07 -7.46 -4.43
C PHE A 13 -6.90 -7.24 -3.46
N LEU A 14 -5.89 -6.45 -3.87
CA LEU A 14 -4.71 -6.15 -3.09
C LEU A 14 -4.99 -5.33 -1.83
N LEU A 15 -6.10 -4.57 -1.79
CA LEU A 15 -6.59 -3.89 -0.58
C LEU A 15 -6.90 -4.83 0.58
N VAL A 16 -7.00 -6.13 0.35
CA VAL A 16 -7.34 -7.10 1.41
C VAL A 16 -6.38 -8.28 1.42
N HIS A 17 -5.93 -8.70 0.23
CA HIS A 17 -5.27 -9.97 0.02
C HIS A 17 -3.88 -9.80 -0.60
N ASP A 18 -2.99 -10.73 -0.29
CA ASP A 18 -1.66 -10.76 -0.90
C ASP A 18 -1.69 -11.47 -2.26
N PRO A 19 -0.74 -11.20 -3.17
CA PRO A 19 -0.68 -11.84 -4.47
C PRO A 19 -0.69 -13.38 -4.41
N GLU A 20 -0.06 -13.95 -3.39
CA GLU A 20 0.00 -15.40 -3.14
C GLU A 20 -1.38 -15.98 -2.82
N GLU A 21 -2.24 -15.22 -2.16
CA GLU A 21 -3.59 -15.64 -1.80
C GLU A 21 -4.51 -15.73 -3.02
N ALA A 22 -4.27 -14.91 -4.06
CA ALA A 22 -5.01 -14.97 -5.31
C ALA A 22 -4.90 -16.36 -5.97
N GLN A 23 -3.72 -16.97 -5.91
CA GLN A 23 -3.48 -18.30 -6.49
C GLN A 23 -4.34 -19.38 -5.84
N HIS A 24 -4.55 -19.30 -4.52
CA HIS A 24 -5.42 -20.22 -3.79
C HIS A 24 -6.89 -20.12 -4.19
N LEU A 25 -7.30 -18.98 -4.76
CA LEU A 25 -8.64 -18.75 -5.30
C LEU A 25 -8.75 -19.06 -6.81
N GLY A 26 -7.68 -19.57 -7.42
CA GLY A 26 -7.63 -19.80 -8.86
C GLY A 26 -7.60 -18.51 -9.70
N LEU A 27 -7.22 -17.40 -9.09
CA LEU A 27 -7.03 -16.09 -9.72
C LEU A 27 -5.54 -15.83 -9.93
N LEU A 28 -5.22 -15.08 -10.97
CA LEU A 28 -3.86 -14.55 -11.16
C LEU A 28 -3.90 -13.02 -11.18
N ILE A 29 -3.06 -12.43 -10.34
CA ILE A 29 -2.70 -11.02 -10.42
C ILE A 29 -1.55 -10.91 -11.43
N PRO A 30 -1.72 -10.22 -12.55
CA PRO A 30 -0.71 -10.15 -13.62
C PRO A 30 0.41 -9.16 -13.24
N LEU A 31 1.23 -9.51 -12.26
CA LEU A 31 2.34 -8.66 -11.77
C LEU A 31 3.43 -8.51 -12.83
N LYS A 32 3.86 -7.28 -13.10
CA LYS A 32 4.86 -6.94 -14.12
C LYS A 32 6.20 -7.60 -13.82
N SER A 33 6.61 -7.70 -12.55
CA SER A 33 7.82 -8.41 -12.14
C SER A 33 7.85 -9.88 -12.56
N LYS A 34 6.68 -10.55 -12.62
CA LYS A 34 6.55 -11.97 -13.00
C LYS A 34 6.51 -12.18 -14.51
N HIS A 35 6.37 -11.11 -15.30
CA HIS A 35 6.28 -11.11 -16.75
C HIS A 35 7.40 -10.30 -17.42
N ALA A 36 8.51 -10.04 -16.72
CA ALA A 36 9.62 -9.27 -17.25
C ALA A 36 10.15 -9.85 -18.58
N GLY A 37 10.14 -9.02 -19.63
CA GLY A 37 10.60 -9.41 -20.97
C GLY A 37 9.61 -10.27 -21.77
N GLN A 38 8.37 -10.43 -21.31
CA GLN A 38 7.32 -11.15 -22.01
C GLN A 38 6.30 -10.18 -22.61
N GLU A 39 5.89 -10.44 -23.85
CA GLU A 39 4.73 -9.77 -24.45
C GLU A 39 3.47 -10.53 -24.02
N VAL A 40 2.53 -9.81 -23.41
CA VAL A 40 1.26 -10.36 -22.90
C VAL A 40 0.08 -9.61 -23.52
N ASP A 41 -1.05 -10.30 -23.68
CA ASP A 41 -2.29 -9.76 -24.26
C ASP A 41 -3.27 -9.22 -23.21
N PHE A 42 -2.80 -9.03 -21.97
CA PHE A 42 -3.56 -8.51 -20.84
C PHE A 42 -2.82 -7.37 -20.14
N GLU A 43 -3.57 -6.57 -19.38
CA GLU A 43 -3.02 -5.47 -18.58
C GLU A 43 -2.17 -6.01 -17.43
N LEU A 44 -0.98 -5.44 -17.24
CA LEU A 44 -0.08 -5.76 -16.14
C LEU A 44 -0.28 -4.78 -14.98
N VAL A 45 -0.11 -5.31 -13.77
CA VAL A 45 -0.01 -4.52 -12.53
C VAL A 45 1.48 -4.33 -12.24
N SER A 46 1.94 -3.09 -12.26
CA SER A 46 3.32 -2.79 -11.87
C SER A 46 3.46 -2.97 -10.36
N ASP A 47 4.56 -3.58 -9.92
CA ASP A 47 4.89 -3.83 -8.52
C ASP A 47 6.31 -3.36 -8.23
N PHE A 48 6.40 -2.25 -7.51
CA PHE A 48 7.66 -1.57 -7.22
C PHE A 48 8.07 -1.77 -5.77
N GLN A 49 9.38 -1.90 -5.55
CA GLN A 49 9.91 -1.84 -4.19
C GLN A 49 9.67 -0.44 -3.61
N ALA A 50 9.10 -0.39 -2.41
CA ALA A 50 8.80 0.87 -1.73
C ALA A 50 9.10 0.80 -0.23
N TYR A 51 9.20 1.98 0.39
CA TYR A 51 9.49 2.11 1.82
C TYR A 51 8.59 3.15 2.46
N LEU A 52 8.00 2.80 3.60
CA LEU A 52 7.18 3.68 4.42
C LEU A 52 8.02 4.32 5.52
N THR A 53 7.82 5.61 5.74
CA THR A 53 8.31 6.34 6.91
C THR A 53 7.17 7.17 7.44
N VAL A 54 6.91 7.09 8.74
CA VAL A 54 5.84 7.80 9.41
C VAL A 54 6.36 8.39 10.69
N LYS A 55 6.09 9.66 10.90
CA LYS A 55 6.46 10.38 12.11
C LYS A 55 5.28 11.18 12.61
N THR A 56 4.89 10.94 13.85
CA THR A 56 3.85 11.70 14.54
C THR A 56 4.44 13.03 15.00
N THR A 57 3.89 14.14 14.50
CA THR A 57 4.34 15.50 14.82
C THR A 57 3.50 16.15 15.92
N SER A 58 2.24 15.73 16.07
CA SER A 58 1.34 16.10 17.15
C SER A 58 0.37 14.96 17.44
N GLU A 59 0.03 14.72 18.71
CA GLU A 59 -0.93 13.68 19.12
C GLU A 59 -2.36 14.21 19.27
N ASP A 60 -2.53 15.51 19.56
CA ASP A 60 -3.85 16.15 19.71
C ASP A 60 -3.79 17.66 19.31
N PRO A 61 -4.31 18.04 18.14
CA PRO A 61 -4.86 17.16 17.09
C PRO A 61 -3.78 16.25 16.50
N LEU A 62 -4.17 15.09 15.97
CA LEU A 62 -3.23 14.18 15.32
C LEU A 62 -2.66 14.84 14.07
N GLU A 63 -1.33 14.90 14.00
CA GLU A 63 -0.58 15.30 12.81
C GLU A 63 0.54 14.30 12.53
N GLN A 64 0.75 13.96 11.25
CA GLN A 64 1.79 13.04 10.83
C GLN A 64 2.53 13.55 9.59
N ASP A 65 3.83 13.27 9.56
CA ASP A 65 4.62 13.24 8.33
C ASP A 65 4.62 11.81 7.82
N ILE A 66 4.10 11.58 6.61
CA ILE A 66 4.07 10.27 5.96
C ILE A 66 4.85 10.37 4.65
N THR A 67 5.77 9.43 4.42
CA THR A 67 6.48 9.30 3.15
C THR A 67 6.41 7.86 2.66
N VAL A 68 6.00 7.68 1.41
CA VAL A 68 6.20 6.42 0.67
C VAL A 68 7.23 6.65 -0.41
N LYS A 69 8.43 6.10 -0.22
CA LYS A 69 9.52 6.21 -1.20
C LYS A 69 9.49 5.03 -2.15
N VAL A 70 9.46 5.26 -3.45
CA VAL A 70 9.51 4.19 -4.44
C VAL A 70 10.91 4.16 -5.08
N SER A 71 11.63 3.06 -4.91
CA SER A 71 13.04 3.01 -5.31
C SER A 71 13.24 3.04 -6.82
N ASP A 72 12.35 2.39 -7.56
CA ASP A 72 12.58 2.07 -8.97
C ASP A 72 12.12 3.18 -9.95
N ILE A 73 11.35 4.17 -9.47
CA ILE A 73 10.69 5.17 -10.33
C ILE A 73 10.95 6.61 -9.91
N GLU A 74 11.94 6.86 -9.03
CA GLU A 74 12.32 8.19 -8.55
C GLU A 74 11.11 9.06 -8.15
N LEU A 75 10.11 8.43 -7.51
CA LEU A 75 8.87 9.07 -7.12
C LEU A 75 8.60 8.80 -5.63
N ASP A 76 8.30 9.86 -4.90
CA ASP A 76 7.97 9.79 -3.48
C ASP A 76 6.57 10.36 -3.26
N PHE A 77 5.72 9.66 -2.52
CA PHE A 77 4.53 10.27 -1.95
C PHE A 77 4.88 10.93 -0.62
N LYS A 78 4.35 12.14 -0.38
CA LYS A 78 4.47 12.85 0.89
C LYS A 78 3.13 13.38 1.37
N HIS A 79 2.92 13.30 2.67
CA HIS A 79 1.91 14.03 3.42
C HIS A 79 2.57 14.65 4.63
N THR A 80 2.21 15.91 4.90
CA THR A 80 2.46 16.58 6.17
C THR A 80 1.18 17.29 6.54
N GLY A 81 0.57 16.93 7.66
CA GLY A 81 -0.64 17.61 8.11
C GLY A 81 -1.41 16.88 9.18
N GLY A 82 -2.55 17.48 9.54
CA GLY A 82 -3.47 16.95 10.52
C GLY A 82 -4.58 16.09 9.91
N PHE A 83 -5.28 15.38 10.78
CA PHE A 83 -6.43 14.54 10.42
C PHE A 83 -7.71 14.97 11.15
N ASP A 84 -8.85 14.89 10.45
CA ASP A 84 -10.15 15.33 10.97
C ASP A 84 -10.86 14.30 11.89
N TYR A 85 -10.28 13.11 12.11
CA TYR A 85 -10.94 11.94 12.72
C TYR A 85 -10.04 11.21 13.73
N PRO A 86 -10.66 10.53 14.72
CA PRO A 86 -11.16 11.07 15.98
C PRO A 86 -10.07 11.27 17.05
N ASN A 87 -10.33 12.09 18.07
CA ASN A 87 -9.40 12.39 19.19
C ASN A 87 -9.06 11.19 20.10
N GLU A 88 -9.76 10.06 19.96
CA GLU A 88 -9.49 8.84 20.74
C GLU A 88 -9.07 7.72 19.80
N PHE A 89 -7.76 7.48 19.70
CA PHE A 89 -7.22 6.31 19.02
C PHE A 89 -7.18 5.13 20.00
N PRO A 90 -7.90 4.03 19.72
CA PRO A 90 -7.93 2.86 20.61
C PRO A 90 -6.60 2.09 20.65
N TYR A 91 -5.66 2.44 19.76
CA TYR A 91 -4.34 1.83 19.65
C TYR A 91 -3.26 2.92 19.57
N PRO A 92 -2.09 2.74 20.21
CA PRO A 92 -1.01 3.70 20.11
C PRO A 92 -0.51 3.78 18.66
N LEU A 93 -0.44 4.98 18.11
CA LEU A 93 0.25 5.23 16.85
C LEU A 93 1.76 5.12 17.11
N LEU A 94 2.43 4.36 16.27
CA LEU A 94 3.87 4.18 16.30
C LEU A 94 4.50 4.99 15.17
N ASP A 95 5.68 5.51 15.41
CA ASP A 95 6.53 6.02 14.35
C ASP A 95 7.25 4.86 13.67
N CYS A 96 7.52 5.00 12.39
CA CYS A 96 8.35 4.06 11.65
C CYS A 96 9.36 4.77 10.75
N ASP A 97 10.49 4.12 10.55
CA ASP A 97 11.58 4.61 9.71
C ASP A 97 11.98 3.51 8.72
N HIS A 98 11.86 3.79 7.43
CA HIS A 98 12.22 2.90 6.33
C HIS A 98 11.65 1.46 6.43
N VAL A 99 10.35 1.33 6.71
CA VAL A 99 9.64 0.04 6.68
C VAL A 99 9.46 -0.44 5.24
N GLU A 100 9.91 -1.64 4.95
CA GLU A 100 9.84 -2.24 3.61
C GLU A 100 8.41 -2.58 3.20
N GLY A 101 8.08 -2.34 1.93
CA GLY A 101 6.80 -2.72 1.34
C GLY A 101 6.82 -2.73 -0.18
N THR A 102 5.64 -2.88 -0.77
CA THR A 102 5.46 -2.92 -2.23
C THR A 102 4.38 -1.92 -2.64
N LEU A 103 4.66 -1.11 -3.64
CA LEU A 103 3.66 -0.27 -4.31
C LEU A 103 3.16 -0.97 -5.57
N TYR A 104 1.86 -1.24 -5.63
CA TYR A 104 1.17 -1.79 -6.78
C TYR A 104 0.44 -0.69 -7.55
N THR A 105 0.59 -0.63 -8.88
CA THR A 105 -0.08 0.36 -9.74
C THR A 105 -0.61 -0.29 -11.01
N ILE A 106 -1.61 0.32 -11.65
CA ILE A 106 -2.16 -0.18 -12.92
C ILE A 106 -1.43 0.47 -14.08
N GLY A 107 -0.82 -0.34 -14.95
CA GLY A 107 -0.12 0.15 -16.13
C GLY A 107 1.13 0.94 -15.75
N GLU A 108 0.99 2.27 -15.73
CA GLU A 108 2.09 3.21 -15.48
C GLU A 108 2.19 3.63 -14.00
N PRO A 109 3.36 4.13 -13.56
CA PRO A 109 3.51 4.81 -12.27
C PRO A 109 2.55 5.98 -12.08
N PRO A 110 2.27 6.40 -10.82
CA PRO A 110 1.60 7.65 -10.55
C PRO A 110 2.39 8.82 -11.14
N THR A 111 1.70 9.86 -11.60
CA THR A 111 2.35 11.11 -12.02
C THR A 111 2.51 12.05 -10.85
N ALA A 112 3.51 12.93 -10.89
CA ALA A 112 3.67 13.98 -9.89
C ALA A 112 2.41 14.86 -9.80
N GLY A 113 2.07 15.26 -8.57
CA GLY A 113 0.87 16.06 -8.28
C GLY A 113 0.10 15.58 -7.05
N GLY A 114 -1.01 16.27 -6.77
CA GLY A 114 -1.86 15.96 -5.62
C GLY A 114 -2.52 14.59 -5.71
N SER A 115 -2.62 13.92 -4.57
CA SER A 115 -3.29 12.63 -4.44
C SER A 115 -4.03 12.56 -3.10
N PHE A 116 -5.24 12.00 -3.12
CA PHE A 116 -5.89 11.60 -1.88
C PHE A 116 -5.35 10.23 -1.46
N PHE A 117 -5.34 9.94 -0.17
CA PHE A 117 -5.01 8.61 0.29
C PHE A 117 -5.90 8.19 1.44
N ASN A 118 -6.21 6.90 1.47
CA ASN A 118 -6.78 6.27 2.65
C ASN A 118 -5.77 5.25 3.18
N ALA A 119 -5.72 5.09 4.50
CA ALA A 119 -4.86 4.14 5.16
C ALA A 119 -5.70 3.13 5.94
N GLN A 120 -5.38 1.85 5.79
CA GLN A 120 -6.00 0.78 6.54
C GLN A 120 -4.94 0.03 7.32
N GLN A 121 -5.29 -0.35 8.55
CA GLN A 121 -4.39 -1.02 9.45
C GLN A 121 -5.05 -2.31 9.94
N PHE A 122 -4.31 -3.40 9.87
CA PHE A 122 -4.72 -4.70 10.39
C PHE A 122 -3.73 -5.09 11.48
N PRO A 123 -4.19 -5.30 12.73
CA PRO A 123 -3.30 -5.72 13.80
C PRO A 123 -2.79 -7.14 13.53
N GLN A 124 -1.63 -7.47 14.08
CA GLN A 124 -1.10 -8.82 14.07
C GLN A 124 -2.08 -9.78 14.75
N TYR A 125 -2.38 -10.90 14.08
CA TYR A 125 -3.21 -11.95 14.66
C TYR A 125 -2.38 -12.90 15.51
N PRO A 126 -2.91 -13.39 16.65
CA PRO A 126 -2.18 -14.32 17.49
C PRO A 126 -1.85 -15.61 16.73
N PRO A 127 -0.67 -16.21 16.97
CA PRO A 127 -0.29 -17.47 16.34
C PRO A 127 -1.32 -18.56 16.63
N VAL A 128 -1.70 -19.30 15.59
CA VAL A 128 -2.50 -20.52 15.73
C VAL A 128 -1.56 -21.70 16.00
N PRO A 129 -1.66 -22.38 17.16
CA PRO A 129 -0.76 -23.48 17.50
C PRO A 129 -0.74 -24.58 16.43
N GLY A 130 0.46 -25.02 16.05
CA GLY A 130 0.66 -26.12 15.10
C GLY A 130 0.50 -25.74 13.62
N LYS A 131 0.34 -24.46 13.28
CA LYS A 131 0.34 -23.98 11.89
C LYS A 131 1.58 -23.11 11.61
N VAL A 132 2.16 -23.25 10.43
CA VAL A 132 3.15 -22.31 9.91
C VAL A 132 2.43 -20.97 9.70
N GLN A 133 2.95 -19.89 10.30
CA GLN A 133 2.39 -18.55 10.11
C GLN A 133 2.72 -18.06 8.70
N GLY A 134 1.69 -17.72 7.93
CA GLY A 134 1.84 -16.96 6.68
C GLY A 134 1.88 -15.46 6.93
N ASN A 135 2.32 -14.69 5.93
CA ASN A 135 2.39 -13.22 6.00
C ASN A 135 1.05 -12.57 6.35
N SER A 136 -0.07 -13.18 5.97
CA SER A 136 -1.41 -12.68 6.31
C SER A 136 -1.79 -12.72 7.79
N LEU A 137 -0.93 -13.29 8.66
CA LEU A 137 -1.04 -13.19 10.13
C LEU A 137 -0.12 -12.13 10.75
N ALA A 138 0.80 -11.55 9.97
CA ALA A 138 1.55 -10.37 10.39
C ALA A 138 0.61 -9.16 10.48
N GLY A 139 1.05 -8.11 11.19
CA GLY A 139 0.41 -6.80 11.08
C GLY A 139 0.44 -6.33 9.62
N ARG A 140 -0.51 -5.49 9.19
CA ARG A 140 -0.49 -4.92 7.84
C ARG A 140 -0.90 -3.46 7.85
N VAL A 141 -0.11 -2.64 7.16
CA VAL A 141 -0.48 -1.28 6.76
C VAL A 141 -0.69 -1.27 5.25
N LEU A 142 -1.84 -0.76 4.85
CA LEU A 142 -2.20 -0.50 3.47
C LEU A 142 -2.42 0.99 3.28
N ILE A 143 -1.90 1.53 2.19
CA ILE A 143 -2.19 2.90 1.76
C ILE A 143 -2.70 2.84 0.33
N ASP A 144 -3.95 3.25 0.12
CA ASP A 144 -4.56 3.33 -1.20
C ASP A 144 -4.62 4.78 -1.66
N PHE A 145 -4.06 5.05 -2.85
CA PHE A 145 -3.90 6.39 -3.43
C PHE A 145 -4.94 6.64 -4.52
N TRP A 146 -5.43 7.87 -4.61
CA TRP A 146 -6.51 8.26 -5.53
C TRP A 146 -6.23 9.58 -6.25
N ASP A 147 -6.79 9.71 -7.45
CA ASP A 147 -6.83 10.94 -8.26
C ASP A 147 -8.20 11.65 -8.22
N GLY A 148 -9.13 11.18 -7.37
CA GLY A 148 -10.49 11.69 -7.24
C GLY A 148 -11.54 10.91 -8.04
N GLU A 149 -11.13 10.08 -9.00
CA GLU A 149 -12.02 9.20 -9.75
C GLU A 149 -11.79 7.71 -9.42
N ARG A 150 -10.54 7.32 -9.18
CA ARG A 150 -10.16 5.92 -8.99
C ARG A 150 -8.91 5.74 -8.14
N ILE A 151 -8.66 4.49 -7.74
CA ILE A 151 -7.40 4.08 -7.11
C ILE A 151 -6.30 4.09 -8.17
N THR A 152 -5.22 4.80 -7.90
CA THR A 152 -4.02 4.89 -8.76
C THR A 152 -2.89 3.99 -8.27
N GLY A 153 -2.88 3.64 -6.99
CA GLY A 153 -1.94 2.66 -6.44
C GLY A 153 -2.30 2.18 -5.05
N VAL A 154 -1.69 1.06 -4.66
CA VAL A 154 -1.82 0.46 -3.33
C VAL A 154 -0.43 0.15 -2.81
N PHE A 155 -0.01 0.82 -1.75
CA PHE A 155 1.17 0.44 -0.98
C PHE A 155 0.79 -0.59 0.10
N LYS A 156 1.62 -1.61 0.28
CA LYS A 156 1.45 -2.65 1.30
C LYS A 156 2.74 -2.95 2.04
N THR A 157 2.64 -3.13 3.35
CA THR A 157 3.69 -3.70 4.20
C THR A 157 3.10 -4.69 5.21
N ASN A 158 3.95 -5.57 5.74
CA ASN A 158 3.62 -6.58 6.76
C ASN A 158 3.99 -6.14 8.19
N GLU A 159 3.92 -4.84 8.44
CA GLU A 159 4.13 -4.20 9.73
C GLU A 159 2.84 -3.46 10.16
N GLU A 160 2.70 -3.06 11.43
CA GLU A 160 1.45 -2.53 12.00
C GLU A 160 1.57 -1.13 12.66
N ASN A 161 0.42 -0.47 12.80
CA ASN A 161 0.17 0.64 13.72
C ASN A 161 0.86 1.99 13.41
N PHE A 162 0.91 2.42 12.14
CA PHE A 162 1.60 3.67 11.79
C PHE A 162 0.72 4.81 11.24
N VAL A 163 -0.36 4.57 10.49
CA VAL A 163 -0.90 5.58 9.53
C VAL A 163 -2.39 5.94 9.67
N SER A 164 -2.73 7.22 9.62
CA SER A 164 -4.10 7.74 9.37
C SER A 164 -4.28 8.25 7.93
N GLY A 165 -5.50 8.31 7.40
CA GLY A 165 -5.80 8.66 5.99
C GLY A 165 -6.07 10.16 5.75
N GLY A 166 -5.60 10.72 4.63
CA GLY A 166 -5.67 12.17 4.36
C GLY A 166 -5.39 12.57 2.90
N THR A 167 -4.69 13.69 2.69
CA THR A 167 -4.26 14.19 1.37
C THR A 167 -2.76 14.31 1.29
N GLY A 168 -2.15 14.11 0.13
CA GLY A 168 -0.72 14.33 -0.04
C GLY A 168 -0.37 14.61 -1.50
N GLU A 169 0.91 14.46 -1.81
CA GLU A 169 1.44 14.73 -3.14
C GLU A 169 2.50 13.70 -3.54
N TRP A 170 2.46 13.31 -4.81
CA TRP A 170 3.57 12.61 -5.47
C TRP A 170 4.57 13.64 -5.98
N LEU A 171 5.84 13.44 -5.64
CA LEU A 171 6.96 14.31 -5.99
C LEU A 171 8.01 13.50 -6.73
N GLU A 172 8.55 14.06 -7.82
CA GLU A 172 9.77 13.55 -8.44
C GLU A 172 10.94 13.74 -7.48
N ARG A 173 11.81 12.73 -7.40
CA ARG A 173 13.02 12.77 -6.59
C ARG A 173 14.12 13.48 -7.39
N GLU A 174 14.61 14.59 -6.86
CA GLU A 174 15.76 15.33 -7.41
C GLU A 174 17.07 14.53 -7.36
#